data_AF-A0A7V5IFJ5-F1
#
_entry.id   AF-A0A7V5IFJ5-F1
#
_cell.length_a   1.000
_cell.length_b   1.000
_cell.length_c   1.000
_cell.angle_alpha   90.00
_cell.angle_beta   90.00
_cell.angle_gamma   90.00
#
_symmetry.space_group_name_H-M   'P 1'
#
loop_
_entity.id
_entity.type
_entity.pdbx_description
1 polymer ?
#
loop_
_entity_poly.entity_id
_entity_poly.type
_entity_poly.pdbx_seq_one_letter_code
_entity_poly.pdbx_strand_id
1 'polypeptide(L)'
;MTSITLVLDSQVMSVYGKQQRTAVGYHPKKKDRRSYHPLLGFIGETRDYVAGVFRSGCHHASYQLIPFLQGILKNLPVYIKKVRARADSGFLV
;
A
#
# COMPACT_ATOMS: atom_id res chain seq x y z
N MET A 1 21.78 -1.36 -11.40
CA MET A 1 21.20 -0.47 -10.38
C MET A 1 21.37 -1.10 -9.01
N THR A 2 22.06 -0.45 -8.06
CA THR A 2 22.34 -0.99 -6.70
C THR A 2 21.59 -0.24 -5.59
N SER A 3 20.90 0.84 -5.94
CA SER A 3 20.04 1.63 -5.05
C SER A 3 18.66 1.74 -5.68
N ILE A 4 17.62 1.63 -4.86
CA ILE A 4 16.22 1.83 -5.27
C ILE A 4 15.49 2.77 -4.33
N THR A 5 14.41 3.33 -4.83
CA THR A 5 13.43 4.08 -4.05
C THR A 5 12.13 3.28 -4.02
N LEU A 6 11.73 2.80 -2.85
CA LEU A 6 10.43 2.17 -2.67
C LEU A 6 9.38 3.25 -2.43
N VAL A 7 8.44 3.38 -3.37
CA VAL A 7 7.31 4.31 -3.29
C VAL A 7 6.09 3.56 -2.78
N LEU A 8 5.47 4.07 -1.72
CA LEU A 8 4.28 3.52 -1.11
C LEU A 8 3.09 4.40 -1.42
N ASP A 9 1.98 3.79 -1.77
CA ASP A 9 0.72 4.48 -2.03
C ASP A 9 -0.46 3.66 -1.49
N SER A 10 -1.58 4.32 -1.25
CA SER A 10 -2.83 3.67 -0.86
C SER A 10 -4.02 4.33 -1.53
N GLN A 11 -5.01 3.51 -1.89
CA GLN A 11 -6.20 3.98 -2.58
C GLN A 11 -7.44 3.36 -1.94
N VAL A 12 -8.54 4.12 -1.88
CA VAL A 12 -9.85 3.56 -1.52
C VAL A 12 -10.55 3.05 -2.78
N MET A 13 -10.92 1.77 -2.78
CA MET A 13 -11.66 1.12 -3.86
C MET A 13 -13.06 0.72 -3.36
N SER A 14 -14.08 1.46 -3.80
CA SER A 14 -15.48 1.11 -3.50
C SER A 14 -15.86 -0.23 -4.14
N VAL A 15 -16.60 -1.04 -3.40
CA VAL A 15 -17.23 -2.25 -3.92
C VAL A 15 -18.75 -2.10 -3.97
N TYR A 16 -19.36 -2.85 -4.88
CA TYR A 16 -20.81 -2.96 -5.00
C TYR A 16 -21.21 -4.37 -4.57
N GLY A 17 -21.79 -4.49 -3.38
CA GLY A 17 -22.15 -5.77 -2.77
C GLY A 17 -21.53 -5.99 -1.39
N LYS A 18 -21.44 -7.27 -0.99
CA LYS A 18 -20.90 -7.72 0.30
C LYS A 18 -19.68 -8.63 0.11
N GLN A 19 -18.68 -8.14 -0.61
CA GLN A 19 -17.42 -8.84 -0.83
C GLN A 19 -16.70 -9.08 0.50
N GLN A 20 -16.00 -10.21 0.60
CA GLN A 20 -15.28 -10.58 1.82
C GLN A 20 -14.22 -9.54 2.20
N ARG A 21 -14.06 -9.30 3.50
CA ARG A 21 -13.06 -8.37 4.08
C ARG A 21 -13.21 -6.89 3.66
N THR A 22 -14.36 -6.51 3.12
CA THR A 22 -14.72 -5.11 2.91
C THR A 22 -15.43 -4.55 4.12
N ALA A 23 -15.18 -3.29 4.43
CA ALA A 23 -15.89 -2.55 5.47
C ALA A 23 -16.17 -1.13 4.99
N VAL A 24 -17.10 -0.48 5.68
CA VAL A 24 -17.35 0.95 5.53
C VAL A 24 -16.22 1.69 6.24
N GLY A 25 -15.60 2.63 5.55
CA GLY A 25 -14.56 3.49 6.10
C GLY A 25 -14.56 4.84 5.41
N TYR A 26 -13.48 5.60 5.60
CA TYR A 26 -13.38 6.93 5.01
C TYR A 26 -13.30 6.86 3.48
N HIS A 27 -14.30 7.42 2.79
CA HIS A 27 -14.27 7.59 1.35
C HIS A 27 -14.92 8.94 0.97
N PRO A 28 -14.12 9.96 0.61
CA PRO A 28 -14.65 11.33 0.44
C PRO A 28 -15.65 11.44 -0.70
N LYS A 29 -15.46 10.66 -1.78
CA LYS A 29 -16.34 10.65 -2.96
C LYS A 29 -17.60 9.79 -2.81
N LYS A 30 -17.55 8.73 -1.99
CA LYS A 30 -18.62 7.71 -1.89
C LYS A 30 -18.80 7.29 -0.43
N LYS A 31 -19.41 8.17 0.36
CA LYS A 31 -19.67 7.95 1.79
C LYS A 31 -20.51 6.69 2.02
N ASP A 32 -20.29 6.05 3.17
CA ASP A 32 -21.05 4.89 3.67
C ASP A 32 -21.04 3.64 2.77
N ARG A 33 -20.11 3.60 1.81
CA ARG A 33 -19.91 2.43 0.94
C ARG A 33 -18.82 1.52 1.50
N ARG A 34 -19.05 0.21 1.37
CA ARG A 34 -18.02 -0.78 1.61
C ARG A 34 -16.89 -0.59 0.59
N SER A 35 -15.67 -0.70 1.06
CA SER A 35 -14.49 -0.54 0.22
C SER A 35 -13.35 -1.44 0.69
N TYR A 36 -12.36 -1.56 -0.18
CA TYR A 36 -11.01 -1.92 0.20
C TYR A 36 -10.15 -0.66 0.32
N HIS A 37 -9.07 -0.76 1.10
CA HIS A 37 -8.00 0.22 1.18
C HIS A 37 -6.66 -0.41 0.81
N PRO A 38 -6.43 -0.78 -0.46
CA PRO A 38 -5.16 -1.35 -0.91
C PRO A 38 -3.94 -0.57 -0.41
N LEU A 39 -2.91 -1.31 -0.03
CA LEU A 39 -1.55 -0.81 0.15
C LEU A 39 -0.73 -1.30 -1.03
N LEU A 40 -0.03 -0.39 -1.71
CA LEU A 40 0.72 -0.67 -2.93
C LEU A 40 2.17 -0.20 -2.78
N GLY A 41 3.10 -0.93 -3.38
CA GLY A 41 4.53 -0.63 -3.39
C GLY A 41 5.11 -0.68 -4.80
N PHE A 42 5.90 0.33 -5.15
CA PHE A 42 6.49 0.50 -6.48
C PHE A 42 7.99 0.82 -6.40
N ILE A 43 8.76 0.48 -7.44
CA ILE A 43 10.12 0.97 -7.64
C ILE A 43 10.05 2.37 -8.27
N GLY A 44 10.59 3.38 -7.60
CA GLY A 44 10.52 4.77 -8.05
C GLY A 44 11.27 5.02 -9.36
N GLU A 45 12.37 4.31 -9.59
CA GLU A 45 13.22 4.47 -10.77
C GLU A 45 12.59 3.89 -12.04
N THR A 46 11.94 2.72 -11.95
CA THR A 46 11.36 2.02 -13.12
C THR A 46 9.84 2.13 -13.19
N ARG A 47 9.18 2.56 -12.10
CA ARG A 47 7.73 2.52 -11.89
C ARG A 47 7.13 1.11 -11.88
N ASP A 48 7.98 0.09 -11.67
CA ASP A 48 7.52 -1.29 -11.58
C ASP A 48 6.71 -1.52 -10.30
N TYR A 49 5.63 -2.28 -10.42
CA TYR A 49 4.88 -2.79 -9.29
C TYR A 49 5.68 -3.88 -8.57
N VAL A 50 5.84 -3.74 -7.25
CA VAL A 50 6.62 -4.66 -6.42
C VAL A 50 5.73 -5.57 -5.59
N ALA A 51 4.74 -4.98 -4.92
CA ALA A 51 3.85 -5.70 -4.04
C ALA A 51 2.57 -4.91 -3.78
N GLY A 52 1.53 -5.62 -3.36
CA GLY A 52 0.26 -5.03 -3.02
C GLY A 52 -0.56 -5.95 -2.14
N VAL A 53 -1.32 -5.37 -1.22
CA VAL A 53 -2.21 -6.12 -0.33
C VAL A 53 -3.55 -5.40 -0.21
N PHE A 54 -4.63 -6.16 -0.39
CA PHE A 54 -5.98 -5.66 -0.11
C PHE A 54 -6.22 -5.60 1.40
N ARG A 55 -6.51 -4.41 1.91
CA ARG A 55 -6.94 -4.18 3.28
C ARG A 55 -8.40 -3.78 3.31
N SER A 56 -9.07 -3.99 4.43
CA SER A 56 -10.42 -3.48 4.64
C SER A 56 -10.46 -1.96 4.52
N GLY A 57 -11.56 -1.43 3.95
CA GLY A 57 -11.80 0.00 3.75
C GLY A 57 -11.83 0.86 5.01
N CYS A 58 -11.97 0.24 6.19
CA CYS A 58 -11.97 0.92 7.49
C CYS A 58 -10.57 1.18 8.06
N HIS A 59 -9.49 0.76 7.40
CA HIS A 59 -8.13 0.91 7.90
C HIS A 59 -7.45 2.18 7.35
N HIS A 60 -6.60 2.79 8.20
CA HIS A 60 -5.72 3.90 7.81
C HIS A 60 -4.60 3.46 6.86
N ALA A 61 -3.92 4.42 6.25
CA ALA A 61 -2.83 4.16 5.29
C ALA A 61 -1.62 3.45 5.91
N SER A 62 -1.31 3.70 7.19
CA SER A 62 -0.21 3.05 7.93
C SER A 62 -0.50 1.62 8.40
N TYR A 63 -1.76 1.16 8.36
CA TYR A 63 -2.14 -0.15 8.88
C TYR A 63 -1.40 -1.29 8.15
N GLN A 64 -0.68 -2.14 8.90
CA GLN A 64 0.14 -3.24 8.36
C GLN A 64 1.28 -2.79 7.43
N LEU A 65 1.74 -1.55 7.51
CA LEU A 65 2.86 -1.07 6.70
C LEU A 65 4.18 -1.81 6.98
N ILE A 66 4.50 -2.07 8.25
CA ILE A 66 5.73 -2.75 8.65
C ILE A 66 5.84 -4.16 8.07
N PRO A 67 4.87 -5.08 8.26
CA PRO A 67 4.97 -6.42 7.69
C PRO A 67 4.97 -6.41 6.15
N PHE A 68 4.28 -5.46 5.53
CA PHE A 68 4.32 -5.25 4.08
C PHE A 68 5.73 -4.89 3.60
N LEU A 69 6.39 -3.93 4.25
CA LEU A 69 7.77 -3.53 3.95
C LEU A 69 8.75 -4.67 4.18
N GLN A 70 8.64 -5.42 5.28
CA GLN A 70 9.48 -6.59 5.54
C GLN A 70 9.35 -7.65 4.44
N GLY A 71 8.13 -7.87 3.95
CA GLY A 71 7.87 -8.77 2.81
C GLY A 71 8.56 -8.31 1.54
N ILE A 72 8.55 -7.00 1.24
CA ILE A 72 9.26 -6.45 0.08
C ILE A 72 10.77 -6.62 0.25
N LEU A 73 11.33 -6.16 1.38
CA LEU A 73 12.78 -6.17 1.63
C LEU A 73 13.36 -7.59 1.59
N LYS A 74 12.61 -8.59 2.06
CA LYS A 74 13.00 -10.01 2.01
C LYS A 74 13.12 -10.54 0.57
N ASN A 75 12.31 -10.01 -0.36
CA ASN A 75 12.30 -10.45 -1.76
C ASN A 75 13.21 -9.61 -2.67
N LEU A 76 13.90 -8.59 -2.14
CA LEU A 76 14.80 -7.78 -2.95
C LEU A 76 16.06 -8.58 -3.35
N PRO A 77 16.55 -8.40 -4.59
CA PRO A 77 17.81 -9.02 -5.00
C PRO A 77 19.01 -8.57 -4.16
N VAL A 78 19.94 -9.48 -3.90
CA VAL A 78 21.12 -9.27 -3.02
C VAL A 78 22.06 -8.15 -3.50
N TYR A 79 22.01 -7.79 -4.79
CA TYR A 79 22.80 -6.69 -5.36
C TYR A 79 22.23 -5.30 -5.02
N ILE A 80 21.00 -5.21 -4.51
CA ILE A 80 20.44 -3.96 -3.98
C ILE A 80 21.04 -3.70 -2.60
N LYS A 81 21.83 -2.63 -2.49
CA LYS A 81 22.55 -2.24 -1.28
C LYS A 81 21.89 -1.10 -0.52
N LYS A 82 21.08 -0.28 -1.20
CA LYS A 82 20.43 0.89 -0.62
C LYS A 82 18.96 0.94 -1.02
N VAL A 83 18.09 1.07 -0.04
CA VAL A 83 16.66 1.26 -0.22
C VAL A 83 16.26 2.55 0.47
N ARG A 84 15.64 3.47 -0.27
CA ARG A 84 14.99 4.66 0.30
C ARG A 84 13.49 4.44 0.28
N ALA A 85 12.78 4.77 1.35
CA ALA A 85 11.32 4.75 1.35
C ALA A 85 10.78 6.14 1.04
N ARG A 86 9.71 6.22 0.24
CA ARG A 86 8.95 7.43 -0.05
C ARG A 86 7.46 7.13 0.13
N ALA A 87 6.78 7.94 0.92
CA ALA A 87 5.35 7.88 1.17
C ALA A 87 4.83 9.29 1.48
N ASP A 88 3.52 9.50 1.36
CA ASP A 88 2.89 10.73 1.86
C ASP A 88 2.77 10.73 3.40
N SER A 89 2.39 11.87 3.97
CA SER A 89 2.25 12.03 5.42
C SER A 89 1.12 11.20 6.03
N GLY A 90 0.17 10.69 5.22
CA GLY A 90 -0.88 9.78 5.67
C GLY A 90 -0.36 8.44 6.17
N PHE A 91 0.89 8.08 5.84
CA PHE A 91 1.57 6.90 6.35
C PHE A 91 2.26 7.11 7.71
N LEU A 92 2.26 8.33 8.26
CA LEU A 92 2.91 8.69 9.53
C LEU A 92 1.90 8.85 10.68
N VAL A 93 0.72 8.23 10.55
CA VAL A 93 -0.38 8.24 11.53
C VAL A 93 -0.34 6.99 12.40
#